data_AF-A0A6I3AG16-F1
#
_entry.id   AF-A0A6I3AG16-F1
#
_cell.length_a   1.000
_cell.length_b   1.000
_cell.length_c   1.000
_cell.angle_alpha   90.00
_cell.angle_beta   90.00
_cell.angle_gamma   90.00
#
_symmetry.space_group_name_H-M   'P 1'
#
loop_
_entity.id
_entity.type
_entity.pdbx_description
1 polymer ?
#
loop_
_entity_poly.entity_id
_entity_poly.type
_entity_poly.pdbx_seq_one_letter_code
_entity_poly.pdbx_strand_id
1 'polypeptide(L)'
;MHSRVGPALLVAAAVFLGACSPGGASDAGPGRSSGPGATNTSLERPTTRPPTTLPVSTTTTAAPITTAPTTTTTTTAPQPTTTSAPRKPGTATLAFVGDVIGLIPNIERARRNAGGNGYDFRPMFDRVRPLISAADYAICHFEVPVRPQGQGWTPRYVTPSELVDAVADAGFDRCSLASNHALDRGVAGIDATAAAFDAIGLGRTGTAVSAQDAVPDIVEVNGIRIAHLSYTYATPGHPLPKDEPWRVNLINRKQIRADAQTARAAGAEYVIVSLHFGKTMITPPDDLQRKTARWLWDNTEVDLIVGSHSHVVQPIDHRGDRYVLYGMGNHLATFPGGPITSLKAQDGLLVFITIHRAANGRIVTDRPSIVPTWVGKGDETYAVHDARNFDDPSLSPALRKRLRDSLRRTRAVVGDYLAPRQPPSP
;
A
#
# COMPACT_ATOMS: atom_id res chain seq x y z
N MET A 1 12.89 -70.55 25.08
CA MET A 1 13.63 -69.29 25.35
C MET A 1 12.90 -68.16 24.65
N HIS A 2 12.09 -67.43 25.42
CA HIS A 2 11.30 -66.28 24.96
C HIS A 2 12.14 -65.01 25.02
N SER A 3 12.03 -64.13 24.02
CA SER A 3 12.44 -62.73 24.13
C SER A 3 11.33 -61.82 23.64
N ARG A 4 11.11 -60.78 24.44
CA ARG A 4 9.91 -59.95 24.55
C ARG A 4 9.96 -58.77 23.59
N VAL A 5 8.82 -58.48 22.99
CA VAL A 5 8.49 -57.21 22.34
C VAL A 5 7.91 -56.28 23.41
N GLY A 6 8.44 -55.06 23.55
CA GLY A 6 7.93 -54.04 24.47
C GLY A 6 6.76 -53.24 23.88
N PRO A 7 5.83 -52.73 24.69
CA PRO A 7 4.65 -52.04 24.19
C PRO A 7 4.88 -50.54 23.94
N ALA A 8 4.18 -50.02 22.94
CA ALA A 8 4.08 -48.61 22.60
C ALA A 8 3.17 -47.87 23.60
N LEU A 9 3.61 -46.68 24.02
CA LEU A 9 2.84 -45.75 24.84
C LEU A 9 1.87 -44.94 23.94
N LEU A 10 0.57 -45.11 24.15
CA LEU A 10 -0.46 -44.16 23.74
C LEU A 10 -0.62 -43.11 24.84
N VAL A 11 -0.51 -41.83 24.51
CA VAL A 11 -0.93 -40.72 25.39
C VAL A 11 -2.24 -40.16 24.85
N ALA A 12 -3.32 -40.42 25.58
CA ALA A 12 -4.62 -39.77 25.41
C ALA A 12 -4.67 -38.53 26.31
N ALA A 13 -4.99 -37.36 25.75
CA ALA A 13 -5.28 -36.15 26.51
C ALA A 13 -6.78 -36.05 26.74
N ALA A 14 -7.20 -36.15 28.00
CA ALA A 14 -8.58 -36.01 28.45
C ALA A 14 -8.98 -34.53 28.58
N VAL A 15 -10.20 -34.25 28.14
CA VAL A 15 -10.92 -32.97 28.29
C VAL A 15 -11.53 -32.91 29.69
N PHE A 16 -11.25 -31.84 30.45
CA PHE A 16 -11.97 -31.51 31.68
C PHE A 16 -12.91 -30.32 31.43
N LEU A 17 -14.22 -30.60 31.45
CA LEU A 17 -15.26 -29.61 31.76
C LEU A 17 -15.50 -29.63 33.27
N GLY A 18 -15.50 -28.46 33.91
CA GLY A 18 -15.89 -28.28 35.30
C GLY A 18 -16.70 -27.00 35.44
N ALA A 19 -18.03 -27.14 35.45
CA ALA A 19 -18.98 -26.12 35.85
C ALA A 19 -19.19 -26.16 37.37
N CYS A 20 -19.30 -25.01 38.03
CA CYS A 20 -19.80 -24.91 39.40
C CYS A 20 -20.55 -23.59 39.66
N SER A 21 -21.81 -23.75 40.07
CA SER A 21 -22.67 -22.88 40.89
C SER A 21 -23.81 -23.80 41.40
N PRO A 22 -24.61 -23.51 42.46
CA PRO A 22 -24.83 -22.23 43.17
C PRO A 22 -25.02 -22.34 44.73
N GLY A 23 -25.38 -21.21 45.37
CA GLY A 23 -25.97 -21.06 46.73
C GLY A 23 -25.16 -20.07 47.61
N GLY A 24 -25.60 -18.86 47.96
CA GLY A 24 -26.79 -18.45 48.76
C GLY A 24 -26.44 -18.43 50.26
N ALA A 25 -26.82 -17.52 51.16
CA ALA A 25 -27.49 -16.21 51.19
C ALA A 25 -27.19 -15.61 52.59
N SER A 26 -27.19 -14.27 52.79
CA SER A 26 -27.72 -13.63 54.02
C SER A 26 -27.83 -12.10 53.94
N ASP A 27 -28.98 -11.65 54.43
CA ASP A 27 -29.57 -10.32 54.65
C ASP A 27 -28.70 -9.17 55.18
N ALA A 28 -29.04 -7.95 54.71
CA ALA A 28 -29.53 -6.86 55.58
C ALA A 28 -30.14 -5.70 54.74
N GLY A 29 -31.37 -5.32 55.07
CA GLY A 29 -31.93 -3.97 54.85
C GLY A 29 -32.57 -3.49 56.16
N PRO A 30 -33.37 -2.40 56.20
CA PRO A 30 -33.52 -1.29 55.25
C PRO A 30 -33.56 0.10 55.95
N GLY A 31 -33.65 1.20 55.17
CA GLY A 31 -34.51 2.34 55.58
C GLY A 31 -34.06 3.79 55.31
N ARG A 32 -34.95 4.50 54.59
CA ARG A 32 -35.36 5.93 54.72
C ARG A 32 -34.75 7.04 53.82
N SER A 33 -35.54 7.36 52.79
CA SER A 33 -36.16 8.68 52.44
C SER A 33 -35.34 9.98 52.47
N SER A 34 -35.26 10.67 51.32
CA SER A 34 -35.98 11.94 51.01
C SER A 34 -35.40 12.60 49.74
N GLY A 35 -36.27 13.03 48.81
CA GLY A 35 -35.95 14.07 47.81
C GLY A 35 -36.29 15.47 48.37
N PRO A 36 -36.46 16.54 47.54
CA PRO A 36 -36.29 16.65 46.09
C PRO A 36 -35.45 17.88 45.65
N GLY A 37 -35.22 18.04 44.35
CA GLY A 37 -34.64 19.26 43.76
C GLY A 37 -34.68 19.25 42.24
N ALA A 38 -35.86 19.54 41.68
CA ALA A 38 -36.07 19.74 40.25
C ALA A 38 -35.56 21.11 39.79
N THR A 39 -35.03 21.20 38.57
CA THR A 39 -35.29 22.35 37.68
C THR A 39 -35.24 21.90 36.21
N ASN A 40 -36.26 22.38 35.50
CA ASN A 40 -36.70 22.14 34.11
C ASN A 40 -35.63 22.47 33.06
N THR A 41 -35.37 21.59 32.08
CA THR A 41 -35.99 21.55 30.74
C THR A 41 -36.12 22.90 30.02
N SER A 42 -35.44 23.02 28.87
CA SER A 42 -35.96 23.63 27.64
C SER A 42 -35.09 23.21 26.45
N LEU A 43 -35.67 22.37 25.59
CA LEU A 43 -35.22 22.03 24.25
C LEU A 43 -35.71 23.13 23.30
N GLU A 44 -34.83 23.76 22.53
CA GLU A 44 -35.22 24.54 21.35
C GLU A 44 -34.92 23.74 20.08
N ARG A 45 -35.97 23.60 19.27
CA ARG A 45 -35.98 23.00 17.93
C ARG A 45 -35.74 24.12 16.89
N PRO A 46 -35.18 23.84 15.71
CA PRO A 46 -34.79 24.87 14.74
C PRO A 46 -36.01 25.40 13.98
N THR A 47 -36.04 26.72 13.77
CA THR A 47 -37.04 27.39 12.92
C THR A 47 -36.58 27.40 11.46
N THR A 48 -37.47 26.92 10.60
CA THR A 48 -37.43 27.01 9.14
C THR A 48 -37.86 28.41 8.69
N ARG A 49 -37.24 28.96 7.64
CA ARG A 49 -37.70 30.16 6.94
C ARG A 49 -37.77 29.91 5.42
N PRO A 50 -38.82 30.42 4.72
CA PRO A 50 -39.22 29.96 3.38
C PRO A 50 -38.48 30.67 2.22
N PRO A 51 -38.63 30.22 0.96
CA PRO A 51 -37.87 30.72 -0.18
C PRO A 51 -38.37 32.10 -0.63
N THR A 52 -37.42 32.96 -1.03
CA THR A 52 -37.73 34.27 -1.64
C THR A 52 -37.54 34.19 -3.15
N THR A 53 -38.59 34.53 -3.88
CA THR A 53 -38.67 34.63 -5.34
C THR A 53 -38.00 35.90 -5.87
N LEU A 54 -37.53 35.80 -7.12
CA LEU A 54 -36.85 36.81 -7.95
C LEU A 54 -37.67 38.09 -8.22
N PRO A 55 -37.00 39.17 -8.66
CA PRO A 55 -37.56 40.04 -9.68
C PRO A 55 -36.81 39.91 -11.03
N VAL A 56 -37.63 39.89 -12.08
CA VAL A 56 -37.28 40.00 -13.51
C VAL A 56 -37.11 41.48 -13.87
N SER A 57 -36.13 41.80 -14.73
CA SER A 57 -36.05 42.90 -15.73
C SER A 57 -34.57 43.26 -15.94
N THR A 58 -34.01 43.54 -17.12
CA THR A 58 -34.51 43.95 -18.44
C THR A 58 -33.50 43.53 -19.51
N THR A 59 -34.01 43.15 -20.67
CA THR A 59 -33.27 42.90 -21.91
C THR A 59 -32.59 44.19 -22.40
N THR A 60 -31.27 44.18 -22.58
CA THR A 60 -30.56 45.18 -23.38
C THR A 60 -29.92 44.47 -24.57
N THR A 61 -30.43 44.77 -25.75
CA THR A 61 -29.92 44.32 -27.05
C THR A 61 -28.53 44.91 -27.30
N ALA A 62 -27.50 44.06 -27.38
CA ALA A 62 -26.18 44.42 -27.87
C ALA A 62 -26.00 43.90 -29.31
N ALA A 63 -25.55 44.78 -30.20
CA ALA A 63 -25.31 44.53 -31.61
C ALA A 63 -24.17 43.52 -31.84
N PRO A 64 -24.15 42.80 -32.99
CA PRO A 64 -23.10 41.83 -33.27
C PRO A 64 -21.81 42.55 -33.69
N ILE A 65 -20.74 42.36 -32.93
CA ILE A 65 -19.38 42.73 -33.33
C ILE A 65 -18.76 41.49 -33.99
N THR A 66 -18.45 41.61 -35.28
CA THR A 66 -17.72 40.59 -36.04
C THR A 66 -16.26 40.58 -35.60
N THR A 67 -15.85 39.54 -34.86
CA THR A 67 -14.42 39.27 -34.57
C THR A 67 -13.91 38.15 -35.47
N ALA A 68 -12.87 38.48 -36.25
CA ALA A 68 -12.10 37.56 -37.08
C ALA A 68 -11.38 36.49 -36.22
N PRO A 69 -11.06 35.31 -36.79
CA PRO A 69 -10.41 34.24 -36.02
C PRO A 69 -8.94 34.57 -35.79
N THR A 70 -8.58 34.81 -34.53
CA THR A 70 -7.17 34.88 -34.10
C THR A 70 -6.62 33.46 -34.01
N THR A 71 -5.64 33.15 -34.85
CA THR A 71 -4.88 31.90 -34.80
C THR A 71 -4.02 31.89 -33.54
N THR A 72 -4.40 31.11 -32.54
CA THR A 72 -3.58 30.87 -31.34
C THR A 72 -2.52 29.83 -31.69
N THR A 73 -1.28 30.28 -31.87
CA THR A 73 -0.12 29.40 -32.03
C THR A 73 0.21 28.79 -30.67
N THR A 74 -0.05 27.50 -30.48
CA THR A 74 0.32 26.77 -29.27
C THR A 74 1.84 26.58 -29.26
N THR A 75 2.55 27.34 -28.42
CA THR A 75 3.96 27.11 -28.12
C THR A 75 4.09 25.91 -27.20
N THR A 76 4.42 24.75 -27.75
CA THR A 76 4.77 23.54 -26.99
C THR A 76 6.08 23.78 -26.25
N ALA A 77 6.05 23.78 -24.91
CA ALA A 77 7.25 23.82 -24.09
C ALA A 77 8.07 22.52 -24.27
N PRO A 78 9.41 22.57 -24.30
CA PRO A 78 10.24 21.38 -24.49
C PRO A 78 10.11 20.45 -23.27
N GLN A 79 9.72 19.20 -23.52
CA GLN A 79 9.73 18.13 -22.54
C GLN A 79 11.20 17.80 -22.20
N PRO A 80 11.60 17.71 -20.91
CA PRO A 80 12.95 17.32 -20.55
C PRO A 80 13.18 15.87 -20.96
N THR A 81 14.00 15.68 -22.01
CA THR A 81 14.53 14.36 -22.39
C THR A 81 15.55 13.92 -21.33
N THR A 82 15.11 13.08 -20.39
CA THR A 82 16.03 12.17 -19.69
C THR A 82 16.51 11.15 -20.71
N THR A 83 17.79 11.25 -21.09
CA THR A 83 18.47 10.25 -21.91
C THR A 83 18.53 8.93 -21.15
N SER A 84 17.53 8.06 -21.32
CA SER A 84 17.63 6.66 -20.93
C SER A 84 18.61 5.98 -21.87
N ALA A 85 19.54 5.18 -21.33
CA ALA A 85 20.37 4.28 -22.13
C ALA A 85 19.49 3.43 -23.09
N PRO A 86 20.01 2.96 -24.24
CA PRO A 86 19.24 2.16 -25.17
C PRO A 86 18.63 0.94 -24.45
N ARG A 87 17.30 0.92 -24.31
CA ARG A 87 16.57 -0.19 -23.68
C ARG A 87 16.81 -1.43 -24.53
N LYS A 88 17.36 -2.49 -23.91
CA LYS A 88 17.58 -3.78 -24.58
C LYS A 88 16.25 -4.54 -24.61
N PRO A 89 15.68 -4.85 -25.80
CA PRO A 89 14.48 -5.67 -25.87
C PRO A 89 14.69 -7.00 -25.14
N GLY A 90 13.71 -7.41 -24.33
CA GLY A 90 13.79 -8.61 -23.51
C GLY A 90 14.59 -8.44 -22.21
N THR A 91 14.84 -7.22 -21.73
CA THR A 91 15.34 -6.94 -20.38
C THR A 91 14.60 -5.75 -19.78
N ALA A 92 14.14 -5.88 -18.54
CA ALA A 92 13.46 -4.82 -17.80
C ALA A 92 13.90 -4.80 -16.34
N THR A 93 14.17 -3.62 -15.80
CA THR A 93 14.38 -3.43 -14.35
C THR A 93 13.08 -2.96 -13.71
N LEU A 94 12.55 -3.79 -12.82
CA LEU A 94 11.37 -3.51 -12.02
C LEU A 94 11.78 -2.90 -10.67
N ALA A 95 10.99 -1.96 -10.15
CA ALA A 95 11.14 -1.44 -8.80
C ALA A 95 9.93 -1.74 -7.93
N PHE A 96 10.14 -2.09 -6.66
CA PHE A 96 9.09 -2.36 -5.69
C PHE A 96 9.35 -1.60 -4.40
N VAL A 97 8.28 -1.08 -3.80
CA VAL A 97 8.33 -0.45 -2.48
C VAL A 97 7.28 -1.03 -1.54
N GLY A 98 7.52 -0.83 -0.25
CA GLY A 98 6.57 -1.18 0.82
C GLY A 98 5.35 -0.26 0.90
N ASP A 99 4.72 -0.23 2.07
CA ASP A 99 3.42 0.40 2.25
C ASP A 99 3.46 1.93 2.01
N VAL A 100 2.57 2.43 1.17
CA VAL A 100 2.27 3.85 0.96
C VAL A 100 0.94 4.15 1.64
N ILE A 101 1.02 4.93 2.72
CA ILE A 101 -0.07 5.22 3.66
C ILE A 101 -0.04 6.70 4.05
N GLY A 102 -0.91 7.50 3.45
CA GLY A 102 -1.10 8.90 3.83
C GLY A 102 -2.10 9.04 4.98
N LEU A 103 -1.63 8.93 6.23
CA LEU A 103 -2.46 9.18 7.43
C LEU A 103 -2.37 10.64 7.88
N ILE A 104 -3.14 11.01 8.91
CA ILE A 104 -3.28 12.40 9.40
C ILE A 104 -1.94 13.18 9.49
N PRO A 105 -0.83 12.65 10.04
CA PRO A 105 0.43 13.39 10.06
C PRO A 105 0.97 13.74 8.67
N ASN A 106 0.87 12.80 7.72
CA ASN A 106 1.23 13.02 6.32
C ASN A 106 0.28 14.02 5.67
N ILE A 107 -1.04 13.86 5.88
CA ILE A 107 -2.07 14.75 5.34
C ILE A 107 -1.84 16.19 5.78
N GLU A 108 -1.59 16.41 7.07
CA GLU A 108 -1.32 17.76 7.60
C GLU A 108 -0.02 18.35 7.04
N ARG A 109 1.01 17.52 6.82
CA ARG A 109 2.21 17.99 6.13
C ARG A 109 1.92 18.34 4.68
N ALA A 110 1.16 17.52 3.96
CA ALA A 110 0.80 17.76 2.58
C ALA A 110 -0.03 19.06 2.45
N ARG A 111 -0.93 19.32 3.39
CA ARG A 111 -1.67 20.59 3.46
C ARG A 111 -0.75 21.80 3.62
N ARG A 112 0.29 21.68 4.46
CA ARG A 112 1.31 22.74 4.62
C ARG A 112 2.14 22.93 3.36
N ASN A 113 2.55 21.85 2.69
CA ASN A 113 3.28 21.92 1.43
C ASN A 113 2.49 22.67 0.35
N ALA A 114 1.16 22.52 0.33
CA ALA A 114 0.26 23.22 -0.59
C ALA A 114 -0.10 24.67 -0.17
N GLY A 115 0.59 25.24 0.83
CA GLY A 115 0.30 26.60 1.31
C GLY A 115 -1.04 26.72 2.06
N GLY A 116 -1.61 25.61 2.52
CA GLY A 116 -2.84 25.57 3.33
C GLY A 116 -4.12 25.28 2.55
N ASN A 117 -4.07 25.28 1.20
CA ASN A 117 -5.20 24.98 0.32
C ASN A 117 -4.92 23.73 -0.52
N GLY A 118 -5.73 22.68 -0.36
CA GLY A 118 -5.46 21.37 -0.96
C GLY A 118 -4.34 20.59 -0.26
N TYR A 119 -3.76 19.62 -0.94
CA TYR A 119 -2.71 18.74 -0.42
C TYR A 119 -1.61 18.53 -1.45
N ASP A 120 -0.34 18.63 -1.03
CA ASP A 120 0.81 18.32 -1.87
C ASP A 120 1.76 17.33 -1.18
N PHE A 121 1.71 16.07 -1.61
CA PHE A 121 2.55 15.00 -1.08
C PHE A 121 3.90 14.87 -1.80
N ARG A 122 4.09 15.50 -2.97
CA ARG A 122 5.30 15.34 -3.81
C ARG A 122 6.60 15.60 -3.04
N PRO A 123 6.70 16.64 -2.18
CA PRO A 123 7.92 16.89 -1.41
C PRO A 123 8.35 15.74 -0.48
N MET A 124 7.46 14.82 -0.14
CA MET A 124 7.82 13.64 0.66
C MET A 124 8.60 12.59 -0.16
N PHE A 125 8.47 12.60 -1.48
CA PHE A 125 9.09 11.64 -2.39
C PHE A 125 10.34 12.17 -3.11
N ASP A 126 10.55 13.49 -3.15
CA ASP A 126 11.62 14.15 -3.91
C ASP A 126 12.99 13.48 -3.80
N ARG A 127 13.36 13.00 -2.61
CA ARG A 127 14.68 12.42 -2.32
C ARG A 127 14.87 11.01 -2.86
N VAL A 128 13.78 10.29 -3.16
CA VAL A 128 13.81 8.92 -3.71
C VAL A 128 13.23 8.86 -5.13
N ARG A 129 12.54 9.90 -5.58
CA ARG A 129 11.98 10.00 -6.94
C ARG A 129 13.00 9.65 -8.02
N PRO A 130 14.25 10.19 -8.04
CA PRO A 130 15.22 9.82 -9.09
C PRO A 130 15.59 8.33 -9.12
N LEU A 131 15.48 7.64 -7.99
CA LEU A 131 15.73 6.20 -7.91
C LEU A 131 14.53 5.42 -8.46
N ILE A 132 13.31 5.80 -8.08
CA ILE A 132 12.07 5.15 -8.52
C ILE A 132 11.92 5.31 -10.04
N SER A 133 12.05 6.53 -10.55
CA SER A 133 11.90 6.85 -11.98
C SER A 133 13.01 6.30 -12.87
N ALA A 134 14.07 5.70 -12.30
CA ALA A 134 15.13 5.05 -13.06
C ALA A 134 14.77 3.60 -13.43
N ALA A 135 13.73 3.02 -12.84
CA ALA A 135 13.22 1.70 -13.23
C ALA A 135 12.49 1.77 -14.58
N ASP A 136 12.45 0.64 -15.29
CA ASP A 136 11.60 0.51 -16.48
C ASP A 136 10.12 0.40 -16.13
N TYR A 137 9.82 -0.14 -14.93
CA TYR A 137 8.47 -0.25 -14.39
C TYR A 137 8.49 -0.32 -12.85
N ALA A 138 7.86 0.63 -12.18
CA ALA A 138 7.85 0.75 -10.72
C ALA A 138 6.45 0.47 -10.13
N ILE A 139 6.42 -0.39 -9.10
CA ILE A 139 5.20 -0.88 -8.47
C ILE A 139 5.18 -0.50 -6.98
N CYS A 140 4.12 0.19 -6.56
CA CYS A 140 3.86 0.53 -5.16
C CYS A 140 2.84 -0.40 -4.48
N HIS A 141 2.72 -0.30 -3.15
CA HIS A 141 1.56 -0.81 -2.42
C HIS A 141 0.79 0.36 -1.80
N PHE A 142 -0.44 0.61 -2.27
CA PHE A 142 -1.28 1.71 -1.81
C PHE A 142 -2.38 1.14 -0.91
N GLU A 143 -2.20 1.28 0.40
CA GLU A 143 -2.90 0.44 1.37
C GLU A 143 -4.29 0.95 1.72
N VAL A 144 -4.45 2.28 1.76
CA VAL A 144 -5.59 2.96 2.37
C VAL A 144 -6.43 3.63 1.29
N PRO A 145 -7.77 3.52 1.34
CA PRO A 145 -8.62 4.08 0.29
C PRO A 145 -8.54 5.60 0.22
N VAL A 146 -8.68 6.11 -1.00
CA VAL A 146 -8.96 7.52 -1.26
C VAL A 146 -10.30 7.88 -0.62
N ARG A 147 -10.34 9.07 -0.01
CA ARG A 147 -11.54 9.62 0.62
C ARG A 147 -12.60 9.91 -0.45
N PRO A 148 -13.79 9.29 -0.38
CA PRO A 148 -14.88 9.68 -1.26
C PRO A 148 -15.27 11.13 -1.01
N GLN A 149 -15.63 11.84 -2.09
CA GLN A 149 -16.04 13.23 -1.99
C GLN A 149 -17.21 13.40 -1.00
N GLY A 150 -17.15 14.45 -0.18
CA GLY A 150 -18.18 14.73 0.83
C GLY A 150 -18.08 13.89 2.11
N GLN A 151 -17.21 12.89 2.19
CA GLN A 151 -16.98 12.14 3.44
C GLN A 151 -15.94 12.83 4.36
N GLY A 152 -16.08 12.58 5.66
CA GLY A 152 -15.14 13.05 6.69
C GLY A 152 -13.82 12.26 6.75
N TRP A 153 -12.93 12.66 7.65
CA TRP A 153 -11.62 12.02 7.86
C TRP A 153 -11.62 10.87 8.87
N THR A 154 -12.79 10.51 9.40
CA THR A 154 -12.96 9.41 10.36
C THR A 154 -13.82 8.29 9.76
N PRO A 155 -13.49 7.01 10.04
CA PRO A 155 -12.35 6.50 10.80
C PRO A 155 -10.98 6.71 10.10
N ARG A 156 -9.88 6.48 10.84
CA ARG A 156 -8.51 7.03 10.61
C ARG A 156 -7.74 6.53 9.38
N TYR A 157 -8.24 5.55 8.64
CA TYR A 157 -7.56 5.01 7.45
C TYR A 157 -8.26 5.50 6.19
N VAL A 158 -7.92 6.74 5.82
CA VAL A 158 -8.32 7.33 4.56
C VAL A 158 -7.27 8.33 4.12
N THR A 159 -7.14 8.55 2.81
CA THR A 159 -6.18 9.52 2.27
C THR A 159 -6.80 10.44 1.21
N PRO A 160 -6.31 11.69 1.02
CA PRO A 160 -6.70 12.52 -0.11
C PRO A 160 -6.27 11.91 -1.46
N SER A 161 -6.99 12.23 -2.54
CA SER A 161 -6.65 11.74 -3.89
C SER A 161 -5.28 12.24 -4.35
N GLU A 162 -4.83 13.39 -3.86
CA GLU A 162 -3.55 14.02 -4.23
C GLU A 162 -2.33 13.18 -3.79
N LEU A 163 -2.50 12.17 -2.94
CA LEU A 163 -1.44 11.19 -2.71
C LEU A 163 -1.20 10.31 -3.94
N VAL A 164 -2.26 10.00 -4.71
CA VAL A 164 -2.17 9.25 -5.97
C VAL A 164 -1.36 10.05 -6.99
N ASP A 165 -1.59 11.36 -7.07
CA ASP A 165 -0.80 12.26 -7.93
C ASP A 165 0.68 12.26 -7.57
N ALA A 166 1.00 12.30 -6.26
CA ALA A 166 2.39 12.27 -5.80
C ALA A 166 3.06 10.90 -6.04
N VAL A 167 2.31 9.80 -5.97
CA VAL A 167 2.81 8.47 -6.34
C VAL A 167 3.14 8.43 -7.83
N ALA A 168 2.27 8.93 -8.71
CA ALA A 168 2.58 9.02 -10.13
C ALA A 168 3.79 9.94 -10.41
N ASP A 169 3.86 11.12 -9.79
CA ASP A 169 5.00 12.05 -9.96
C ASP A 169 6.32 11.46 -9.45
N ALA A 170 6.29 10.63 -8.40
CA ALA A 170 7.45 9.91 -7.90
C ALA A 170 8.01 8.88 -8.91
N GLY A 171 7.24 8.54 -9.96
CA GLY A 171 7.65 7.65 -11.04
C GLY A 171 7.12 6.22 -10.90
N PHE A 172 6.07 6.00 -10.11
CA PHE A 172 5.38 4.70 -10.09
C PHE A 172 4.46 4.56 -11.30
N ASP A 173 4.44 3.37 -11.90
CA ASP A 173 3.58 3.02 -13.03
C ASP A 173 2.31 2.28 -12.60
N ARG A 174 2.37 1.62 -11.43
CA ARG A 174 1.26 0.82 -10.90
C ARG A 174 1.32 0.70 -9.38
N CYS A 175 0.17 0.45 -8.76
CA CYS A 175 0.12 -0.03 -7.39
C CYS A 175 -0.75 -1.27 -7.19
N SER A 176 -0.35 -2.08 -6.20
CA SER A 176 -1.22 -3.10 -5.60
C SER A 176 -2.12 -2.44 -4.56
N LEU A 177 -3.43 -2.75 -4.59
CA LEU A 177 -4.47 -2.11 -3.77
C LEU A 177 -5.18 -3.07 -2.81
N ALA A 178 -5.03 -4.40 -2.98
CA ALA A 178 -5.65 -5.34 -2.05
C ALA A 178 -4.97 -5.20 -0.67
N SER A 179 -5.73 -4.70 0.30
CA SER A 179 -5.27 -4.43 1.66
C SER A 179 -6.38 -4.73 2.65
N ASN A 180 -6.01 -4.97 3.91
CA ASN A 180 -6.98 -5.06 5.00
C ASN A 180 -7.75 -3.76 5.26
N HIS A 181 -7.28 -2.62 4.74
CA HIS A 181 -7.94 -1.32 4.83
C HIS A 181 -8.76 -0.94 3.58
N ALA A 182 -8.74 -1.77 2.52
CA ALA A 182 -9.39 -1.44 1.25
C ALA A 182 -10.90 -1.13 1.38
N LEU A 183 -11.57 -1.70 2.38
CA LEU A 183 -13.00 -1.51 2.65
C LEU A 183 -13.31 -0.57 3.82
N ASP A 184 -12.34 0.16 4.36
CA ASP A 184 -12.56 1.07 5.49
C ASP A 184 -13.54 2.21 5.14
N ARG A 185 -13.72 2.48 3.84
CA ARG A 185 -14.72 3.41 3.27
C ARG A 185 -15.79 2.70 2.42
N GLY A 186 -15.91 1.39 2.60
CA GLY A 186 -16.78 0.53 1.82
C GLY A 186 -16.49 0.59 0.32
N VAL A 187 -17.48 0.19 -0.48
CA VAL A 187 -17.41 0.21 -1.95
C VAL A 187 -17.14 1.61 -2.49
N ALA A 188 -17.71 2.65 -1.88
CA ALA A 188 -17.46 4.03 -2.29
C ALA A 188 -15.98 4.43 -2.19
N GLY A 189 -15.24 3.89 -1.20
CA GLY A 189 -13.79 4.05 -1.09
C GLY A 189 -13.01 3.38 -2.21
N ILE A 190 -13.43 2.18 -2.60
CA ILE A 190 -12.85 1.45 -3.73
C ILE A 190 -13.09 2.24 -5.01
N ASP A 191 -14.32 2.70 -5.25
CA ASP A 191 -14.68 3.48 -6.43
C ASP A 191 -13.91 4.80 -6.50
N ALA A 192 -13.79 5.53 -5.38
CA ALA A 192 -13.03 6.77 -5.31
C ALA A 192 -11.53 6.54 -5.55
N THR A 193 -10.98 5.43 -5.06
CA THR A 193 -9.57 5.06 -5.29
C THR A 193 -9.35 4.70 -6.75
N ALA A 194 -10.20 3.84 -7.32
CA ALA A 194 -10.14 3.48 -8.73
C ALA A 194 -10.22 4.72 -9.63
N ALA A 195 -11.20 5.59 -9.38
CA ALA A 195 -11.36 6.82 -10.16
C ALA A 195 -10.13 7.75 -10.08
N ALA A 196 -9.47 7.86 -8.91
CA ALA A 196 -8.26 8.67 -8.77
C ALA A 196 -7.08 8.10 -9.56
N PHE A 197 -6.91 6.78 -9.58
CA PHE A 197 -5.88 6.10 -10.38
C PHE A 197 -6.17 6.20 -11.88
N ASP A 198 -7.40 5.90 -12.28
CA ASP A 198 -7.84 5.88 -13.67
C ASP A 198 -7.78 7.29 -14.30
N ALA A 199 -8.06 8.34 -13.53
CA ALA A 199 -8.00 9.74 -13.99
C ALA A 199 -6.61 10.18 -14.45
N ILE A 200 -5.55 9.57 -13.92
CA ILE A 200 -4.16 9.90 -14.28
C ILE A 200 -3.44 8.75 -15.01
N GLY A 201 -4.16 7.67 -15.33
CA GLY A 201 -3.62 6.50 -16.02
C GLY A 201 -2.62 5.67 -15.18
N LEU A 202 -2.65 5.78 -13.85
CA LEU A 202 -1.82 4.98 -12.97
C LEU A 202 -2.41 3.57 -12.83
N GLY A 203 -1.61 2.53 -13.11
CA GLY A 203 -2.10 1.16 -13.05
C GLY A 203 -2.52 0.72 -11.65
N ARG A 204 -3.52 -0.16 -11.56
CA ARG A 204 -3.98 -0.72 -10.28
C ARG A 204 -4.37 -2.19 -10.40
N THR A 205 -4.27 -2.92 -9.29
CA THR A 205 -4.74 -4.32 -9.18
C THR A 205 -5.09 -4.66 -7.74
N GLY A 206 -5.99 -5.62 -7.53
CA GLY A 206 -6.35 -6.16 -6.21
C GLY A 206 -7.65 -5.63 -5.60
N THR A 207 -8.15 -4.51 -6.11
CA THR A 207 -9.53 -4.04 -5.91
C THR A 207 -10.17 -3.77 -7.27
N ALA A 208 -11.50 -3.88 -7.35
CA ALA A 208 -12.19 -3.72 -8.61
C ALA A 208 -13.53 -3.00 -8.48
N VAL A 209 -13.91 -2.25 -9.52
CA VAL A 209 -15.21 -1.57 -9.64
C VAL A 209 -16.28 -2.43 -10.32
N SER A 210 -15.87 -3.52 -10.99
CA SER A 210 -16.74 -4.49 -11.65
C SER A 210 -16.05 -5.86 -11.73
N ALA A 211 -16.81 -6.91 -12.06
CA ALA A 211 -16.23 -8.24 -12.26
C ALA A 211 -15.23 -8.28 -13.43
N GLN A 212 -15.45 -7.47 -14.46
CA GLN A 212 -14.54 -7.31 -15.60
C GLN A 212 -13.25 -6.60 -15.20
N ASP A 213 -13.35 -5.59 -14.36
CA ASP A 213 -12.20 -4.86 -13.79
C ASP A 213 -11.35 -5.73 -12.84
N ALA A 214 -11.91 -6.82 -12.33
CA ALA A 214 -11.18 -7.79 -11.50
C ALA A 214 -10.35 -8.80 -12.31
N VAL A 215 -10.51 -8.84 -13.64
CA VAL A 215 -9.73 -9.74 -14.50
C VAL A 215 -8.29 -9.21 -14.57
N PRO A 216 -7.27 -10.06 -14.33
CA PRO A 216 -5.88 -9.66 -14.41
C PRO A 216 -5.53 -9.08 -15.78
N ASP A 217 -4.92 -7.90 -15.79
CA ASP A 217 -4.38 -7.29 -16.98
C ASP A 217 -2.89 -7.61 -17.17
N ILE A 218 -2.43 -7.42 -18.41
CA ILE A 218 -1.06 -7.66 -18.83
C ILE A 218 -0.49 -6.35 -19.36
N VAL A 219 0.65 -5.96 -18.84
CA VAL A 219 1.42 -4.81 -19.31
C VAL A 219 2.66 -5.30 -20.06
N GLU A 220 3.09 -4.57 -21.08
CA GLU A 220 4.33 -4.87 -21.78
C GLU A 220 5.43 -3.88 -21.38
N VAL A 221 6.54 -4.41 -20.85
CA VAL A 221 7.70 -3.62 -20.42
C VAL A 221 8.91 -4.14 -21.18
N ASN A 222 9.48 -3.30 -22.05
CA ASN A 222 10.64 -3.63 -22.88
C ASN A 222 10.51 -4.98 -23.63
N GLY A 223 9.31 -5.29 -24.15
CA GLY A 223 9.01 -6.52 -24.87
C GLY A 223 8.85 -7.77 -24.00
N ILE A 224 8.62 -7.59 -22.69
CA ILE A 224 8.23 -8.66 -21.76
C ILE A 224 6.80 -8.37 -21.30
N ARG A 225 5.90 -9.33 -21.50
CA ARG A 225 4.51 -9.24 -21.03
C ARG A 225 4.40 -9.68 -19.56
N ILE A 226 3.97 -8.78 -18.68
CA ILE A 226 3.95 -8.97 -17.24
C ILE A 226 2.49 -8.89 -16.75
N ALA A 227 2.07 -9.89 -15.97
CA ALA A 227 0.82 -9.82 -15.21
C ALA A 227 1.11 -9.49 -13.74
N HIS A 228 0.27 -8.65 -13.14
CA HIS A 228 0.38 -8.27 -11.73
C HIS A 228 -0.93 -8.54 -10.98
N LEU A 229 -0.88 -9.52 -10.08
CA LEU A 229 -1.99 -9.88 -9.21
C LEU A 229 -1.78 -9.30 -7.81
N SER A 230 -2.85 -8.97 -7.10
CA SER A 230 -2.77 -8.46 -5.72
C SER A 230 -3.87 -9.05 -4.85
N TYR A 231 -3.51 -9.48 -3.62
CA TYR A 231 -4.43 -10.08 -2.65
C TYR A 231 -4.10 -9.67 -1.21
N THR A 232 -5.12 -9.59 -0.35
CA THR A 232 -4.97 -9.35 1.09
C THR A 232 -5.44 -10.53 1.94
N TYR A 233 -4.86 -10.73 3.11
CA TYR A 233 -5.22 -11.83 4.02
C TYR A 233 -6.67 -11.74 4.53
N ALA A 234 -7.20 -10.54 4.70
CA ALA A 234 -8.57 -10.28 5.18
C ALA A 234 -8.96 -8.81 4.96
N THR A 235 -10.24 -8.50 5.23
CA THR A 235 -10.78 -7.14 5.40
C THR A 235 -11.49 -7.05 6.77
N PRO A 236 -10.73 -6.95 7.88
CA PRO A 236 -11.26 -7.08 9.23
C PRO A 236 -12.38 -6.08 9.53
N GLY A 237 -13.52 -6.57 10.03
CA GLY A 237 -14.69 -5.74 10.33
C GLY A 237 -15.51 -5.31 9.11
N HIS A 238 -15.03 -5.58 7.89
CA HIS A 238 -15.66 -5.17 6.63
C HIS A 238 -15.79 -6.38 5.69
N PRO A 239 -16.85 -7.20 5.82
CA PRO A 239 -17.05 -8.34 4.93
C PRO A 239 -17.22 -7.86 3.48
N LEU A 240 -16.78 -8.69 2.53
CA LEU A 240 -17.04 -8.44 1.12
C LEU A 240 -18.56 -8.33 0.86
N PRO A 241 -19.01 -7.39 0.02
CA PRO A 241 -20.40 -7.35 -0.42
C PRO A 241 -20.76 -8.67 -1.11
N LYS A 242 -21.88 -9.29 -0.71
CA LYS A 242 -22.28 -10.62 -1.21
C LYS A 242 -22.49 -10.65 -2.72
N ASP A 243 -23.07 -9.59 -3.25
CA ASP A 243 -23.40 -9.46 -4.67
C ASP A 243 -22.22 -8.97 -5.52
N GLU A 244 -21.14 -8.51 -4.86
CA GLU A 244 -19.95 -7.96 -5.50
C GLU A 244 -18.67 -8.52 -4.86
N PRO A 245 -18.45 -9.85 -4.87
CA PRO A 245 -17.31 -10.47 -4.19
C PRO A 245 -15.95 -10.12 -4.83
N TRP A 246 -15.95 -9.55 -6.03
CA TRP A 246 -14.75 -9.12 -6.76
C TRP A 246 -14.15 -7.81 -6.23
N ARG A 247 -14.82 -7.10 -5.33
CA ARG A 247 -14.41 -5.76 -4.88
C ARG A 247 -13.02 -5.74 -4.26
N VAL A 248 -12.64 -6.78 -3.51
CA VAL A 248 -11.28 -6.95 -2.97
C VAL A 248 -10.86 -8.40 -3.09
N ASN A 249 -9.67 -8.61 -3.64
CA ASN A 249 -9.09 -9.93 -3.79
C ASN A 249 -8.54 -10.43 -2.43
N LEU A 250 -9.14 -11.50 -1.90
CA LEU A 250 -8.66 -12.17 -0.68
C LEU A 250 -7.70 -13.30 -1.01
N ILE A 251 -6.70 -13.53 -0.16
CA ILE A 251 -5.74 -14.61 -0.33
C ILE A 251 -6.47 -15.95 -0.29
N ASN A 252 -6.64 -16.52 -1.49
CA ASN A 252 -7.06 -17.89 -1.71
C ASN A 252 -6.09 -18.52 -2.70
N ARG A 253 -5.27 -19.44 -2.20
CA ARG A 253 -4.21 -20.12 -2.97
C ARG A 253 -4.71 -20.73 -4.28
N LYS A 254 -5.90 -21.33 -4.29
CA LYS A 254 -6.48 -21.91 -5.51
C LYS A 254 -6.92 -20.83 -6.50
N GLN A 255 -7.48 -19.73 -6.01
CA GLN A 255 -7.82 -18.59 -6.85
C GLN A 255 -6.58 -17.95 -7.47
N ILE A 256 -5.54 -17.70 -6.67
CA ILE A 256 -4.25 -17.15 -7.16
C ILE A 256 -3.67 -18.04 -8.27
N ARG A 257 -3.78 -19.37 -8.12
CA ARG A 257 -3.37 -20.32 -9.17
C ARG A 257 -4.20 -20.13 -10.44
N ALA A 258 -5.52 -20.08 -10.33
CA ALA A 258 -6.41 -19.92 -11.49
C ALA A 258 -6.18 -18.58 -12.21
N ASP A 259 -5.96 -17.50 -11.46
CA ASP A 259 -5.70 -16.18 -12.01
C ASP A 259 -4.33 -16.13 -12.70
N ALA A 260 -3.30 -16.76 -12.11
CA ALA A 260 -2.00 -16.90 -12.76
C ALA A 260 -2.10 -17.70 -14.07
N GLN A 261 -2.86 -18.80 -14.09
CA GLN A 261 -3.10 -19.59 -15.30
C GLN A 261 -3.87 -18.80 -16.36
N THR A 262 -4.85 -18.00 -15.95
CA THR A 262 -5.61 -17.10 -16.84
C THR A 262 -4.68 -16.07 -17.47
N ALA A 263 -3.81 -15.44 -16.67
CA ALA A 263 -2.82 -14.51 -17.17
C ALA A 263 -1.84 -15.17 -18.15
N ARG A 264 -1.36 -16.38 -17.86
CA ARG A 264 -0.50 -17.14 -18.80
C ARG A 264 -1.21 -17.46 -20.10
N ALA A 265 -2.47 -17.90 -20.04
CA ALA A 265 -3.28 -18.19 -21.23
C ALA A 265 -3.51 -16.93 -22.08
N ALA A 266 -3.61 -15.75 -21.45
CA ALA A 266 -3.67 -14.45 -22.11
C ALA A 266 -2.29 -13.95 -22.61
N GLY A 267 -1.22 -14.71 -22.37
CA GLY A 267 0.12 -14.45 -22.89
C GLY A 267 1.10 -13.82 -21.92
N ALA A 268 0.81 -13.74 -20.61
CA ALA A 268 1.77 -13.26 -19.63
C ALA A 268 3.04 -14.13 -19.63
N GLU A 269 4.20 -13.49 -19.73
CA GLU A 269 5.52 -14.12 -19.73
C GLU A 269 6.21 -14.01 -18.37
N TYR A 270 5.75 -13.09 -17.53
CA TYR A 270 6.14 -13.00 -16.12
C TYR A 270 4.92 -12.71 -15.23
N VAL A 271 4.77 -13.40 -14.09
CA VAL A 271 3.63 -13.23 -13.17
C VAL A 271 4.12 -12.80 -11.80
N ILE A 272 3.72 -11.59 -11.39
CA ILE A 272 3.98 -11.01 -10.08
C ILE A 272 2.73 -11.15 -9.23
N VAL A 273 2.89 -11.58 -7.97
CA VAL A 273 1.80 -11.57 -6.98
C VAL A 273 2.20 -10.72 -5.78
N SER A 274 1.48 -9.62 -5.58
CA SER A 274 1.55 -8.82 -4.37
C SER A 274 0.64 -9.39 -3.29
N LEU A 275 1.19 -9.68 -2.10
CA LEU A 275 0.46 -10.23 -0.97
C LEU A 275 0.53 -9.27 0.22
N HIS A 276 -0.63 -8.79 0.68
CA HIS A 276 -0.75 -8.01 1.91
C HIS A 276 -1.07 -8.97 3.06
N PHE A 277 -0.03 -9.37 3.82
CA PHE A 277 -0.12 -10.51 4.75
C PHE A 277 0.96 -10.52 5.85
N GLY A 278 0.79 -11.41 6.83
CA GLY A 278 1.71 -11.58 7.94
C GLY A 278 1.25 -10.86 9.20
N LYS A 279 2.11 -10.82 10.22
CA LYS A 279 1.84 -10.09 11.46
C LYS A 279 2.56 -8.75 11.44
N THR A 280 1.80 -7.68 11.69
CA THR A 280 2.34 -6.33 11.86
C THR A 280 3.47 -6.31 12.89
N MET A 281 4.55 -5.60 12.59
CA MET A 281 5.69 -5.36 13.48
C MET A 281 6.55 -6.59 13.84
N ILE A 282 6.36 -7.72 13.15
CA ILE A 282 7.16 -8.93 13.36
C ILE A 282 8.16 -9.09 12.20
N THR A 283 9.46 -9.04 12.51
CA THR A 283 10.52 -9.13 11.50
C THR A 283 10.65 -10.53 10.86
N PRO A 284 10.66 -11.65 11.61
CA PRO A 284 10.60 -12.96 10.98
C PRO A 284 9.24 -13.16 10.29
N PRO A 285 9.19 -13.68 9.06
CA PRO A 285 7.91 -14.00 8.42
C PRO A 285 7.12 -14.98 9.28
N ASP A 286 5.80 -14.94 9.25
CA ASP A 286 5.01 -15.91 10.01
C ASP A 286 4.73 -17.19 9.21
N ASP A 287 3.97 -18.10 9.83
CA ASP A 287 3.60 -19.36 9.21
C ASP A 287 2.67 -19.21 8.02
N LEU A 288 1.76 -18.23 8.04
CA LEU A 288 0.86 -17.96 6.92
C LEU A 288 1.67 -17.51 5.70
N GLN A 289 2.59 -16.56 5.91
CA GLN A 289 3.47 -16.06 4.87
C GLN A 289 4.31 -17.18 4.26
N ARG A 290 5.04 -17.93 5.09
CA ARG A 290 5.90 -19.03 4.64
C ARG A 290 5.14 -20.16 3.95
N LYS A 291 4.00 -20.58 4.48
CA LYS A 291 3.19 -21.66 3.87
C LYS A 291 2.55 -21.22 2.56
N THR A 292 2.15 -19.95 2.46
CA THR A 292 1.60 -19.40 1.21
C THR A 292 2.68 -19.31 0.14
N ALA A 293 3.86 -18.75 0.46
CA ALA A 293 4.96 -18.64 -0.49
C ALA A 293 5.41 -20.01 -1.04
N ARG A 294 5.63 -20.99 -0.14
CA ARG A 294 5.96 -22.36 -0.55
C ARG A 294 4.89 -22.98 -1.43
N TRP A 295 3.62 -22.86 -1.04
CA TRP A 295 2.54 -23.45 -1.83
C TRP A 295 2.47 -22.83 -3.23
N LEU A 296 2.64 -21.51 -3.37
CA LEU A 296 2.68 -20.84 -4.67
C LEU A 296 3.87 -21.32 -5.51
N TRP A 297 5.06 -21.46 -4.91
CA TRP A 297 6.19 -22.06 -5.63
C TRP A 297 5.89 -23.47 -6.14
N ASP A 298 5.25 -24.30 -5.32
CA ASP A 298 5.01 -25.71 -5.65
C ASP A 298 3.85 -25.92 -6.63
N ASN A 299 2.90 -24.97 -6.72
CA ASN A 299 1.60 -25.22 -7.37
C ASN A 299 1.20 -24.17 -8.42
N THR A 300 2.00 -23.12 -8.64
CA THR A 300 1.66 -22.04 -9.57
C THR A 300 2.84 -21.58 -10.42
N GLU A 301 2.51 -20.86 -11.48
CA GLU A 301 3.44 -20.23 -12.42
C GLU A 301 3.76 -18.79 -12.00
N VAL A 302 3.75 -18.49 -10.69
CA VAL A 302 4.10 -17.18 -10.14
C VAL A 302 5.61 -17.04 -10.07
N ASP A 303 6.19 -16.03 -10.71
CA ASP A 303 7.64 -15.87 -10.76
C ASP A 303 8.18 -15.07 -9.56
N LEU A 304 7.40 -14.10 -9.08
CA LEU A 304 7.79 -13.20 -8.02
C LEU A 304 6.65 -12.97 -7.02
N ILE A 305 6.96 -13.08 -5.73
CA ILE A 305 6.03 -12.76 -4.63
C ILE A 305 6.53 -11.49 -3.93
N VAL A 306 5.65 -10.49 -3.82
CA VAL A 306 5.96 -9.17 -3.26
C VAL A 306 5.06 -8.90 -2.05
N GLY A 307 5.64 -8.91 -0.86
CA GLY A 307 4.92 -8.81 0.41
C GLY A 307 4.89 -7.40 1.00
N SER A 308 3.74 -7.06 1.59
CA SER A 308 3.42 -5.81 2.31
C SER A 308 2.76 -6.14 3.67
N HIS A 309 2.16 -5.17 4.37
CA HIS A 309 1.42 -5.34 5.65
C HIS A 309 2.25 -5.40 6.94
N SER A 310 3.42 -6.04 6.92
CA SER A 310 4.22 -6.22 8.15
C SER A 310 4.64 -4.88 8.78
N HIS A 311 4.63 -3.78 8.02
CA HIS A 311 5.15 -2.45 8.39
C HIS A 311 6.59 -2.47 8.91
N VAL A 312 7.32 -3.55 8.68
CA VAL A 312 8.73 -3.70 9.00
C VAL A 312 9.42 -4.47 7.88
N VAL A 313 10.69 -4.17 7.66
CA VAL A 313 11.53 -4.97 6.78
C VAL A 313 11.58 -6.41 7.28
N GLN A 314 11.29 -7.35 6.40
CA GLN A 314 11.40 -8.79 6.60
C GLN A 314 12.41 -9.40 5.61
N PRO A 315 12.91 -10.62 5.88
CA PRO A 315 13.84 -11.32 4.99
C PRO A 315 13.31 -11.56 3.57
N ILE A 316 14.23 -11.92 2.68
CA ILE A 316 13.97 -12.36 1.31
C ILE A 316 14.39 -13.82 1.21
N ASP A 317 13.49 -14.67 0.73
CA ASP A 317 13.80 -16.06 0.37
C ASP A 317 13.73 -16.23 -1.15
N HIS A 318 14.33 -17.30 -1.65
CA HIS A 318 14.26 -17.66 -3.06
C HIS A 318 14.33 -19.17 -3.27
N ARG A 319 13.88 -19.59 -4.46
CA ARG A 319 14.08 -20.94 -4.99
C ARG A 319 14.47 -20.82 -6.46
N GLY A 320 15.76 -20.96 -6.75
CA GLY A 320 16.30 -20.62 -8.06
C GLY A 320 16.13 -19.13 -8.33
N ASP A 321 15.49 -18.79 -9.44
CA ASP A 321 15.18 -17.41 -9.85
C ASP A 321 13.77 -16.94 -9.43
N ARG A 322 13.10 -17.67 -8.53
CA ARG A 322 11.81 -17.25 -7.97
C ARG A 322 12.02 -16.70 -6.57
N TYR A 323 11.71 -15.42 -6.37
CA TYR A 323 11.93 -14.72 -5.10
C TYR A 323 10.62 -14.47 -4.35
N VAL A 324 10.72 -14.39 -3.02
CA VAL A 324 9.70 -13.82 -2.15
C VAL A 324 10.30 -12.71 -1.30
N LEU A 325 9.76 -11.50 -1.44
CA LEU A 325 10.00 -10.38 -0.56
C LEU A 325 8.90 -10.45 0.52
N TYR A 326 9.16 -10.89 1.75
CA TYR A 326 8.03 -11.14 2.69
C TYR A 326 7.35 -9.86 3.20
N GLY A 327 8.13 -8.80 3.38
CA GLY A 327 7.65 -7.52 3.88
C GLY A 327 8.70 -6.45 3.67
N MET A 328 8.34 -5.38 2.96
CA MET A 328 9.28 -4.34 2.55
C MET A 328 9.30 -3.13 3.51
N GLY A 329 8.56 -3.18 4.61
CA GLY A 329 8.40 -2.05 5.53
C GLY A 329 7.51 -0.94 4.94
N ASN A 330 7.61 0.26 5.50
CA ASN A 330 6.84 1.41 5.01
C ASN A 330 7.68 2.21 4.02
N HIS A 331 7.13 2.50 2.85
CA HIS A 331 7.73 3.46 1.93
C HIS A 331 7.35 4.89 2.30
N LEU A 332 6.07 5.12 2.59
CA LEU A 332 5.58 6.36 3.19
C LEU A 332 4.51 6.00 4.22
N ALA A 333 4.79 6.16 5.51
CA ALA A 333 3.76 6.03 6.54
C ALA A 333 4.13 6.80 7.79
N THR A 334 3.17 7.47 8.42
CA THR A 334 3.29 7.92 9.80
C THR A 334 2.02 7.68 10.57
N PHE A 335 2.09 6.71 11.46
CA PHE A 335 1.00 6.37 12.36
C PHE A 335 0.94 7.36 13.55
N PRO A 336 -0.27 7.77 13.97
CA PRO A 336 -0.45 8.72 15.07
C PRO A 336 -0.20 8.11 16.47
N GLY A 337 0.07 6.81 16.60
CA GLY A 337 0.29 6.14 17.89
C GLY A 337 0.39 4.60 17.77
N GLY A 338 0.76 3.92 18.87
CA GLY A 338 0.79 2.46 18.99
C GLY A 338 2.12 1.80 18.60
N PRO A 339 2.24 0.46 18.63
CA PRO A 339 3.48 -0.27 18.33
C PRO A 339 4.10 0.05 16.95
N ILE A 340 3.28 0.48 16.00
CA ILE A 340 3.66 0.90 14.64
C ILE A 340 4.36 2.28 14.65
N THR A 341 4.50 2.94 15.80
CA THR A 341 5.37 4.12 15.94
C THR A 341 6.82 3.77 16.21
N SER A 342 7.17 2.49 16.37
CA SER A 342 8.55 2.06 16.61
C SER A 342 9.50 2.51 15.49
N LEU A 343 10.80 2.58 15.79
CA LEU A 343 11.83 2.92 14.81
C LEU A 343 11.85 1.97 13.61
N LYS A 344 11.48 0.70 13.80
CA LYS A 344 11.43 -0.30 12.72
C LYS A 344 10.39 0.03 11.67
N ALA A 345 9.30 0.70 12.06
CA ALA A 345 8.26 1.13 11.14
C ALA A 345 8.66 2.33 10.28
N GLN A 346 9.82 2.93 10.54
CA GLN A 346 10.39 3.95 9.66
C GLN A 346 11.34 3.35 8.64
N ASP A 347 11.76 2.11 8.80
CA ASP A 347 12.63 1.43 7.83
C ASP A 347 11.77 0.84 6.71
N GLY A 348 12.22 1.02 5.48
CA GLY A 348 11.61 0.46 4.29
C GLY A 348 12.65 0.00 3.27
N LEU A 349 12.17 -0.61 2.20
CA LEU A 349 12.98 -1.01 1.06
C LEU A 349 12.45 -0.35 -0.22
N LEU A 350 13.39 0.08 -1.06
CA LEU A 350 13.19 0.21 -2.50
C LEU A 350 13.99 -0.92 -3.16
N VAL A 351 13.29 -1.89 -3.72
CA VAL A 351 13.86 -3.14 -4.26
C VAL A 351 13.86 -3.08 -5.77
N PHE A 352 15.03 -3.18 -6.38
CA PHE A 352 15.20 -3.32 -7.82
C PHE A 352 15.39 -4.80 -8.19
N ILE A 353 14.66 -5.26 -9.21
CA ILE A 353 14.76 -6.61 -9.75
C ILE A 353 14.83 -6.51 -11.26
N THR A 354 15.93 -6.94 -11.84
CA THR A 354 16.03 -7.07 -13.30
C THR A 354 15.49 -8.43 -13.72
N ILE A 355 14.64 -8.42 -14.75
CA ILE A 355 14.17 -9.61 -15.44
C ILE A 355 14.70 -9.59 -16.87
N HIS A 356 15.06 -10.77 -17.40
CA HIS A 356 15.52 -10.86 -18.78
C HIS A 356 15.07 -12.16 -19.45
N ARG A 357 14.97 -12.12 -20.78
CA ARG A 357 14.68 -13.28 -21.61
C ARG A 357 15.95 -14.11 -21.80
N ALA A 358 15.95 -15.32 -21.25
CA ALA A 358 17.04 -16.28 -21.45
C ALA A 358 17.01 -16.87 -22.86
N ALA A 359 18.09 -17.57 -23.25
CA ALA A 359 18.24 -18.16 -24.58
C ALA A 359 17.14 -19.18 -24.94
N ASN A 360 16.51 -19.81 -23.94
CA ASN A 360 15.38 -20.73 -24.12
C ASN A 360 14.02 -20.01 -24.20
N GLY A 361 14.00 -18.68 -24.26
CA GLY A 361 12.81 -17.85 -24.34
C GLY A 361 12.11 -17.56 -23.00
N ARG A 362 12.48 -18.25 -21.90
CA ARG A 362 11.90 -18.03 -20.57
C ARG A 362 12.40 -16.72 -19.97
N ILE A 363 11.52 -16.01 -19.27
CA ILE A 363 11.91 -14.86 -18.45
C ILE A 363 12.52 -15.37 -17.14
N VAL A 364 13.70 -14.87 -16.80
CA VAL A 364 14.45 -15.18 -15.58
C VAL A 364 14.59 -13.93 -14.72
N THR A 365 14.61 -14.13 -13.41
CA THR A 365 14.77 -13.07 -12.42
C THR A 365 16.21 -13.02 -11.93
N ASP A 366 16.86 -11.86 -12.05
CA ASP A 366 18.16 -11.62 -11.45
C ASP A 366 18.03 -11.44 -9.93
N ARG A 367 19.17 -11.50 -9.25
CA ARG A 367 19.25 -11.25 -7.81
C ARG A 367 18.74 -9.83 -7.47
N PRO A 368 17.83 -9.66 -6.49
CA PRO A 368 17.38 -8.34 -6.05
C PRO A 368 18.52 -7.44 -5.58
N SER A 369 18.40 -6.15 -5.89
CA SER A 369 19.30 -5.07 -5.45
C SER A 369 18.51 -4.05 -4.64
N ILE A 370 18.88 -3.84 -3.39
CA ILE A 370 18.05 -3.09 -2.42
C ILE A 370 18.67 -1.77 -2.05
N VAL A 371 17.88 -0.71 -2.17
CA VAL A 371 18.11 0.58 -1.52
C VAL A 371 17.32 0.62 -0.21
N PRO A 372 17.99 0.68 0.96
CA PRO A 372 17.30 0.84 2.22
C PRO A 372 16.73 2.26 2.31
N THR A 373 15.43 2.38 2.57
CA THR A 373 14.76 3.67 2.74
C THR A 373 14.41 3.92 4.21
N TRP A 374 14.31 5.19 4.58
CA TRP A 374 13.88 5.60 5.90
C TRP A 374 12.88 6.75 5.82
N VAL A 375 11.72 6.61 6.47
CA VAL A 375 10.67 7.64 6.48
C VAL A 375 10.86 8.58 7.65
N GLY A 376 11.04 9.87 7.34
CA GLY A 376 11.13 10.97 8.29
C GLY A 376 9.86 11.12 9.15
N LYS A 377 10.00 11.77 10.29
CA LYS A 377 8.89 12.21 11.14
C LYS A 377 9.19 13.60 11.69
N GLY A 378 8.15 14.40 11.95
CA GLY A 378 8.31 15.73 12.54
C GLY A 378 9.17 16.65 11.67
N ASP A 379 10.31 17.08 12.20
CA ASP A 379 11.24 18.02 11.55
C ASP A 379 11.85 17.48 10.24
N GLU A 380 11.87 16.15 10.07
CA GLU A 380 12.29 15.50 8.81
C GLU A 380 11.18 15.53 7.73
N THR A 381 10.12 16.30 7.97
CA THR A 381 9.06 16.63 6.99
C THR A 381 8.30 15.44 6.40
N TYR A 382 8.40 14.27 7.03
CA TYR A 382 7.85 13.00 6.54
C TYR A 382 8.40 12.55 5.18
N ALA A 383 9.58 13.08 4.80
CA ALA A 383 10.25 12.70 3.58
C ALA A 383 10.81 11.28 3.65
N VAL A 384 10.83 10.60 2.52
CA VAL A 384 11.45 9.29 2.36
C VAL A 384 12.90 9.49 1.96
N HIS A 385 13.84 8.94 2.74
CA HIS A 385 15.27 9.10 2.52
C HIS A 385 15.91 7.80 2.05
N ASP A 386 16.91 7.89 1.18
CA ASP A 386 17.89 6.81 0.97
C ASP A 386 18.84 6.74 2.18
N ALA A 387 18.77 5.64 2.94
CA ALA A 387 19.57 5.46 4.14
C ALA A 387 21.08 5.30 3.86
N ARG A 388 21.49 5.11 2.60
CA ARG A 388 22.91 5.09 2.18
C ARG A 388 23.54 6.48 2.21
N ASN A 389 22.75 7.55 2.20
CA ASN A 389 23.21 8.94 2.24
C ASN A 389 23.52 9.43 3.66
N PHE A 390 23.83 8.53 4.59
CA PHE A 390 24.04 8.84 6.02
C PHE A 390 25.27 9.74 6.31
N ASP A 391 26.12 10.01 5.34
CA ASP A 391 27.30 10.87 5.45
C ASP A 391 27.23 12.12 4.56
N ASP A 392 26.09 12.36 3.88
CA ASP A 392 25.85 13.58 3.11
C ASP A 392 25.99 14.81 4.04
N PRO A 393 26.98 15.69 3.79
CA PRO A 393 27.28 16.81 4.67
C PRO A 393 26.17 17.86 4.69
N SER A 394 25.26 17.86 3.72
CA SER A 394 24.09 18.76 3.71
C SER A 394 23.03 18.36 4.73
N LEU A 395 23.10 17.13 5.26
CA LEU A 395 22.15 16.61 6.25
C LEU A 395 22.58 16.92 7.69
N SER A 396 21.59 17.16 8.56
CA SER A 396 21.84 17.39 9.98
C SER A 396 22.58 16.19 10.62
N PRO A 397 23.45 16.41 11.63
CA PRO A 397 24.10 15.31 12.34
C PRO A 397 23.12 14.27 12.91
N ALA A 398 21.94 14.71 13.36
CA ALA A 398 20.89 13.85 13.87
C ALA A 398 20.28 12.96 12.77
N LEU A 399 19.97 13.52 11.61
CA LEU A 399 19.46 12.76 10.46
C LEU A 399 20.50 11.75 9.96
N ARG A 400 21.75 12.18 9.80
CA ARG A 400 22.87 11.29 9.43
C ARG A 400 22.99 10.08 10.35
N LYS A 401 22.84 10.29 11.67
CA LYS A 401 22.80 9.19 12.65
C LYS A 401 21.61 8.25 12.43
N ARG A 402 20.41 8.79 12.20
CA ARG A 402 19.18 8.00 11.95
C ARG A 402 19.29 7.13 10.70
N LEU A 403 19.81 7.68 9.60
CA LEU A 403 20.05 6.95 8.36
C LEU A 403 21.06 5.82 8.57
N ARG A 404 22.15 6.08 9.29
CA ARG A 404 23.15 5.05 9.64
C ARG A 404 22.55 3.92 10.49
N ASP A 405 21.69 4.28 11.44
CA ASP A 405 21.00 3.32 12.30
C ASP A 405 19.96 2.49 11.52
N SER A 406 19.24 3.11 10.58
CA SER A 406 18.32 2.45 9.64
C SER A 406 19.06 1.45 8.75
N LEU A 407 20.14 1.89 8.08
CA LEU A 407 20.99 1.04 7.25
C LEU A 407 21.48 -0.19 8.02
N ARG A 408 21.91 -0.03 9.28
CA ARG A 408 22.35 -1.14 10.14
C ARG A 408 21.23 -2.13 10.43
N ARG A 409 20.02 -1.65 10.78
CA ARG A 409 18.86 -2.52 11.04
C ARG A 409 18.43 -3.27 9.78
N THR A 410 18.37 -2.58 8.64
CA THR A 410 18.01 -3.20 7.36
C THR A 410 19.03 -4.25 6.96
N ARG A 411 20.33 -3.96 7.07
CA ARG A 411 21.41 -4.93 6.80
C ARG A 411 21.30 -6.19 7.64
N ALA A 412 20.87 -6.08 8.89
CA ALA A 412 20.69 -7.25 9.76
C ALA A 412 19.55 -8.18 9.30
N VAL A 413 18.66 -7.72 8.40
CA VAL A 413 17.52 -8.49 7.90
C VAL A 413 17.73 -8.98 6.48
N VAL A 414 18.17 -8.10 5.57
CA VAL A 414 18.32 -8.41 4.13
C VAL A 414 19.75 -8.69 3.71
N GLY A 415 20.72 -8.62 4.64
CA GLY A 415 22.08 -9.06 4.42
C GLY A 415 22.76 -8.44 3.19
N ASP A 416 23.21 -9.31 2.31
CA ASP A 416 23.98 -9.03 1.10
C ASP A 416 23.13 -8.64 -0.12
N TYR A 417 21.81 -8.49 0.02
CA TYR A 417 20.96 -7.91 -1.04
C TYR A 417 21.07 -6.38 -1.13
N LEU A 418 21.72 -5.73 -0.16
CA LEU A 418 21.93 -4.28 -0.18
C LEU A 418 22.80 -3.87 -1.37
N ALA A 419 22.27 -2.95 -2.19
CA ALA A 419 22.99 -2.38 -3.30
C ALA A 419 24.25 -1.67 -2.79
N PRO A 420 25.41 -1.82 -3.47
CA PRO A 420 26.55 -0.98 -3.20
C PRO A 420 26.16 0.48 -3.39
N ARG A 421 26.78 1.36 -2.62
CA ARG A 421 26.58 2.79 -2.80
C ARG A 421 27.16 3.18 -4.16
N GLN A 422 26.38 3.84 -5.01
CA GLN A 422 26.98 4.49 -6.17
C GLN A 422 27.94 5.57 -5.66
N PRO A 423 29.17 5.66 -6.19
CA PRO A 423 30.05 6.76 -5.84
C PRO A 423 29.31 8.08 -6.12
N PRO A 424 29.54 9.14 -5.32
CA PRO A 424 28.96 10.44 -5.63
C PRO A 424 29.29 10.78 -7.09
N SER A 425 28.26 11.17 -7.85
CA SER A 425 28.51 11.71 -9.18
C SER A 425 29.41 12.94 -9.02
N PRO A 426 30.49 13.05 -9.81
CA PRO A 426 31.52 14.06 -9.63
C PRO A 426 30.99 15.49 -9.73
#